data_AF-A0A4R1VJI2-F1
#
_entry.id   AF-A0A4R1VJI2-F1
#
_cell.length_a   1.000
_cell.length_b   1.000
_cell.length_c   1.000
_cell.angle_alpha   90.00
_cell.angle_beta   90.00
_cell.angle_gamma   90.00
#
_symmetry.space_group_name_H-M   'P 1'
#
loop_
_entity.id
_entity.type
_entity.pdbx_description
1 polymer ?
#
loop_
_entity_poly.entity_id
_entity_poly.type
_entity_poly.pdbx_seq_one_letter_code
_entity_poly.pdbx_strand_id
1 'polypeptide(L)' 'MPCALLFANHQPPAPTSKGHVTFVDRDSAAGVVCGFLSALEADGGAKTPFMQYAQASAERALRRWGVTR' A
#
# COMPACT_ATOMS: atom_id res chain seq x y z
N MET A 1 -49.17 27.14 0.73
CA MET A 1 -49.26 25.82 1.38
C MET A 1 -49.72 24.84 0.31
N PRO A 2 -49.02 23.73 0.02
CA PRO A 2 -48.15 22.96 0.92
C PRO A 2 -46.66 22.92 0.53
N CYS A 3 -45.84 22.82 1.57
CA CYS A 3 -44.44 22.41 1.53
C CYS A 3 -44.35 20.92 1.15
N ALA A 4 -43.63 20.59 0.08
CA ALA A 4 -43.15 19.24 -0.16
C ALA A 4 -41.71 19.14 0.35
N LEU A 5 -41.54 18.28 1.34
CA LEU A 5 -40.33 18.07 2.13
C LEU A 5 -39.19 17.49 1.30
N LEU A 6 -38.07 18.19 1.35
CA LEU A 6 -36.68 17.71 1.43
C LEU A 6 -36.54 16.18 1.57
N PHE A 7 -36.26 15.50 0.46
CA PHE A 7 -35.36 14.35 0.46
C PHE A 7 -34.47 14.47 -0.78
N ALA A 8 -33.61 15.48 -0.75
CA ALA A 8 -32.38 15.42 -1.51
C ALA A 8 -31.64 14.17 -1.01
N ASN A 9 -31.71 13.08 -1.78
CA ASN A 9 -30.77 11.97 -1.70
C ASN A 9 -29.39 12.53 -2.06
N HIS A 10 -28.79 13.27 -1.13
CA HIS A 10 -27.36 13.55 -1.09
C HIS A 10 -26.68 12.25 -0.70
N GLN A 11 -26.76 11.25 -1.58
CA GLN A 11 -25.75 10.21 -1.57
C GLN A 11 -24.47 10.94 -1.97
N PRO A 12 -23.46 11.08 -1.07
CA PRO A 12 -22.18 11.61 -1.49
C PRO A 12 -21.71 10.73 -2.67
N PRO A 13 -21.19 11.33 -3.76
CA PRO A 13 -20.63 10.53 -4.83
C PRO A 13 -19.66 9.55 -4.19
N ALA A 14 -19.84 8.25 -4.48
CA ALA A 14 -18.94 7.21 -4.00
C ALA A 14 -17.50 7.69 -4.26
N PRO A 15 -16.58 7.58 -3.29
CA PRO A 15 -15.20 8.00 -3.50
C PRO A 15 -14.72 7.28 -4.75
N THR A 16 -14.54 8.04 -5.83
CA THR A 16 -13.91 7.51 -7.03
C THR A 16 -12.53 7.10 -6.58
N SER A 17 -12.32 5.78 -6.47
CA SER A 17 -11.03 5.19 -6.17
C SER A 17 -10.10 5.53 -7.35
N LYS A 18 -9.60 6.77 -7.38
CA LYS A 18 -8.68 7.31 -8.38
C LYS A 18 -7.25 6.79 -8.13
N GLY A 19 -7.14 5.51 -7.80
CA GLY A 19 -5.86 4.89 -7.45
C GLY A 19 -5.86 3.39 -7.60
N HIS A 20 -6.73 2.82 -8.43
CA HIS A 20 -6.65 1.39 -8.73
C HIS A 20 -5.51 1.17 -9.71
N VAL A 21 -4.31 0.91 -9.20
CA VAL A 21 -3.16 0.51 -10.03
C VAL A 21 -3.45 -0.90 -10.52
N THR A 22 -3.93 -1.00 -11.77
CA THR A 22 -4.33 -2.27 -12.38
C THR A 22 -3.14 -3.10 -12.86
N PHE A 23 -1.97 -2.48 -13.02
CA PHE A 23 -0.70 -3.13 -13.35
C PHE A 23 0.43 -2.48 -12.56
N VAL A 24 1.02 -3.22 -11.63
CA VAL A 24 2.26 -2.81 -10.97
C VAL A 24 3.40 -3.46 -11.72
N ASP A 25 4.24 -2.63 -12.33
CA ASP A 25 5.51 -3.06 -12.89
C ASP A 25 6.37 -3.71 -11.80
N ARG A 26 6.90 -4.90 -12.08
CA ARG A 26 7.60 -5.72 -11.07
C ARG A 26 8.86 -5.02 -10.55
N ASP A 27 9.56 -4.32 -11.42
CA ASP A 27 10.77 -3.57 -11.06
C ASP A 27 10.42 -2.37 -10.17
N SER A 28 9.33 -1.67 -10.48
CA SER A 28 8.80 -0.60 -9.64
C SER A 28 8.38 -1.09 -8.25
N ALA A 29 7.70 -2.23 -8.16
CA ALA A 29 7.38 -2.87 -6.88
C ALA A 29 8.63 -3.29 -6.09
N ALA A 30 9.61 -3.87 -6.77
CA ALA A 30 10.88 -4.25 -6.16
C ALA A 30 11.62 -3.04 -5.60
N GLY A 31 11.62 -1.92 -6.32
CA GLY A 31 12.21 -0.65 -5.85
C GLY A 31 11.60 -0.17 -4.53
N VAL A 32 10.26 -0.20 -4.41
CA VAL A 32 9.57 0.19 -3.17
C VAL A 32 9.94 -0.76 -2.02
N VAL A 33 9.96 -2.07 -2.26
CA VAL A 33 10.31 -3.06 -1.23
C VAL A 33 11.77 -2.93 -0.79
N CYS A 34 12.70 -2.71 -1.72
CA CYS A 34 14.10 -2.42 -1.41
C CYS A 34 14.26 -1.12 -0.60
N GLY A 35 13.50 -0.08 -0.95
CA GLY A 35 13.46 1.17 -0.19
C GLY A 35 12.96 0.99 1.24
N PHE A 36 11.89 0.21 1.43
CA PHE A 36 11.40 -0.17 2.75
C PHE A 36 12.46 -0.87 3.59
N LEU A 37 13.14 -1.87 3.03
CA LEU A 37 14.19 -2.60 3.76
C LEU A 37 15.39 -1.70 4.11
N SER A 38 15.79 -0.81 3.19
CA SER A 38 16.88 0.14 3.42
C SER A 38 16.53 1.15 4.52
N ALA A 39 15.30 1.65 4.53
CA ALA A 39 14.80 2.55 5.58
C ALA A 39 14.75 1.84 6.95
N LEU A 40 14.35 0.57 6.95
CA LEU A 40 14.31 -0.25 8.16
C LEU A 40 15.73 -0.48 8.72
N GLU A 41 16.72 -0.71 7.87
CA GLU A 41 18.13 -0.80 8.27
C GLU A 41 18.67 0.52 8.80
N ALA A 42 18.34 1.64 8.14
CA ALA A 42 18.73 2.98 8.61
C ALA A 42 18.12 3.34 9.97
N ASP A 43 16.92 2.83 10.29
CA ASP A 43 16.29 2.99 11.61
C ASP A 43 16.91 2.08 12.70
N GLY A 44 17.89 1.22 12.35
CA GLY A 44 18.53 0.28 13.26
C GLY A 44 17.91 -1.13 13.26
N GLY A 45 17.15 -1.46 12.21
CA GLY A 45 16.57 -2.78 11.97
C GLY A 45 15.18 -2.98 12.58
N ALA A 46 14.66 -4.21 12.43
CA ALA A 46 13.33 -4.56 12.92
C ALA A 46 13.26 -4.67 14.45
N LYS A 47 12.65 -3.67 15.09
CA LYS A 47 12.54 -3.56 16.56
C LYS A 47 11.36 -4.33 17.18
N THR A 48 10.36 -4.68 16.36
CA THR A 48 9.14 -5.35 16.82
C THR A 48 8.94 -6.67 16.09
N PRO A 49 8.20 -7.64 16.68
CA PRO A 49 7.90 -8.91 16.00
C PRO A 49 7.19 -8.70 14.65
N PHE A 50 6.31 -7.69 14.56
CA PHE A 50 5.65 -7.34 13.31
C PHE A 50 6.63 -6.83 12.27
N MET A 51 7.58 -5.97 12.65
CA MET A 51 8.63 -5.48 11.74
C MET A 51 9.54 -6.61 11.26
N GLN A 52 9.88 -7.57 12.14
CA GLN A 52 10.70 -8.72 11.76
C GLN A 52 9.98 -9.59 10.73
N TYR A 53 8.68 -9.82 10.94
CA TYR A 53 7.83 -10.48 9.96
C TYR A 53 7.77 -9.71 8.64
N ALA A 54 7.55 -8.39 8.68
CA ALA A 54 7.46 -7.55 7.49
C ALA A 54 8.78 -7.58 6.69
N GLN A 55 9.92 -7.47 7.38
CA GLN A 55 11.25 -7.60 6.78
C GLN A 55 11.44 -8.96 6.10
N ALA A 56 11.19 -10.06 6.82
CA ALA A 56 11.36 -11.41 6.27
C ALA A 56 10.40 -11.69 5.10
N SER A 57 9.20 -11.12 5.13
CA SER A 57 8.22 -11.22 4.04
C SER A 57 8.68 -10.46 2.80
N ALA A 58 9.18 -9.23 2.98
CA ALA A 58 9.74 -8.40 1.91
C ALA A 58 10.94 -9.08 1.23
N GLU A 59 11.89 -9.62 1.99
CA GLU A 59 13.03 -10.37 1.45
C GLU A 59 12.62 -11.64 0.69
N ARG A 60 11.56 -12.33 1.15
CA ARG A 60 11.00 -13.48 0.43
C ARG A 60 10.29 -13.06 -0.87
N ALA A 61 9.64 -11.90 -0.88
CA ALA A 61 9.00 -11.37 -2.09
C ALA A 61 10.05 -11.07 -3.16
N LEU A 62 11.13 -10.36 -2.81
CA LEU A 62 12.23 -10.05 -3.73
C LEU A 62 12.87 -11.32 -4.31
N ARG A 63 13.16 -12.32 -3.47
CA ARG A 63 13.68 -13.62 -3.93
C ARG A 63 12.75 -14.32 -4.92
N ARG A 64 11.44 -14.34 -4.65
CA ARG A 64 10.45 -14.91 -5.59
C ARG A 64 10.35 -14.13 -6.90
N TRP A 65 10.74 -12.86 -6.89
CA TRP A 65 10.78 -12.02 -8.07
C TRP A 65 12.11 -12.10 -8.81
N GLY A 66 13.10 -12.84 -8.29
CA GLY A 66 14.44 -12.94 -8.87
C GLY A 66 15.28 -11.67 -8.67
N VAL A 67 14.86 -10.78 -7.78
CA VAL A 67 15.56 -9.54 -7.48
C VAL A 67 16.55 -9.79 -6.36
N THR A 68 17.82 -9.59 -6.66
CA THR A 68 18.91 -9.65 -5.68
C THR A 68 19.22 -8.21 -5.27
N ARG A 69 19.12 -7.93 -3.97
CA ARG A 69 19.42 -6.62 -3.38
C ARG A 69 20.91 -6.50 -3.05
#